data_AF-A0AAV6ZCH0-F1
#
_entry.id   AF-A0AAV6ZCH0-F1
#
_cell.length_a   1.000
_cell.length_b   1.000
_cell.length_c   1.000
_cell.angle_alpha   90.00
_cell.angle_beta   90.00
_cell.angle_gamma   90.00
#
_symmetry.space_group_name_H-M   'P 1'
#
loop_
_entity.id
_entity.type
_entity.pdbx_description
1 polymer ?
#
loop_
_entity_poly.entity_id
_entity_poly.type
_entity_poly.pdbx_seq_one_letter_code
_entity_poly.pdbx_strand_id
1 'polypeptide(L)'
;MYKSFSHITILPFCVFPNVTSFILSVITAIDMESMVNTVTAWVENPVKFARSHGIALSHSDLDEDVQILILEGFLLYNHKLLANMCSERYYLSIPYEECKRRRSGRNYTVPDPPGLFDGHVWPMYLKHRQEMEASGVSIGMSSSVF
;
A
#
# COMPACT_ATOMS: atom_id res chain seq x y z
N MET A 1 15.58 14.71 21.37
CA MET A 1 16.44 14.67 20.18
C MET A 1 15.54 14.22 19.03
N TYR A 2 14.97 15.16 18.27
CA TYR A 2 14.11 14.81 17.13
C TYR A 2 15.03 14.51 15.95
N LYS A 3 15.16 13.23 15.59
CA LYS A 3 15.82 12.85 14.34
C LYS A 3 14.96 13.38 13.19
N SER A 4 15.60 14.06 12.24
CA SER A 4 14.96 14.46 10.99
C SER A 4 14.64 13.18 10.23
N PHE A 5 13.40 13.03 9.78
CA PHE A 5 12.97 11.84 9.05
C PHE A 5 12.73 12.26 7.60
N SER A 6 13.61 11.84 6.70
CA SER A 6 13.38 11.98 5.26
C SER A 6 12.29 10.97 4.88
N HIS A 7 11.05 11.45 4.80
CA HIS A 7 9.88 10.63 4.45
C HIS A 7 9.86 10.39 2.95
N ILE A 8 10.14 9.16 2.52
CA ILE A 8 9.91 8.74 1.13
C ILE A 8 8.59 7.97 1.13
N THR A 9 7.51 8.69 0.81
CA THR A 9 6.22 8.06 0.52
C THR A 9 6.29 7.53 -0.90
N ILE A 10 6.41 6.21 -1.07
CA ILE A 10 6.10 5.59 -2.35
C ILE A 10 4.58 5.49 -2.41
N LEU A 11 3.96 6.59 -2.86
CA LEU A 11 2.64 6.54 -3.47
C LEU A 11 2.71 5.48 -4.58
N PRO A 12 1.68 4.65 -4.77
CA PRO A 12 1.67 3.66 -5.84
C PRO A 12 1.63 4.38 -7.20
N PHE A 13 2.79 4.84 -7.67
CA PHE A 13 3.01 5.43 -8.98
C PHE A 13 3.26 4.32 -10.00
N CYS A 14 2.34 3.35 -10.03
CA CYS A 14 2.18 2.39 -11.13
C CYS A 14 0.67 2.14 -11.32
N VAL A 15 -0.07 3.20 -11.62
CA VAL A 15 -1.33 3.04 -12.36
C VAL A 15 -1.09 3.69 -13.70
N PHE A 16 -0.71 2.88 -14.68
CA PHE A 16 -0.71 3.28 -16.09
C PHE A 16 -2.03 4.01 -16.39
N PRO A 17 -2.01 5.17 -17.07
CA PRO A 17 -3.20 5.96 -17.34
C PRO A 17 -4.24 5.29 -18.27
N ASN A 18 -4.06 4.01 -18.62
CA ASN A 18 -4.91 3.29 -19.57
C ASN A 18 -5.36 1.88 -19.12
N VAL A 19 -5.23 1.49 -17.84
CA VAL A 19 -5.78 0.21 -17.36
C VAL A 19 -6.95 0.45 -16.39
N THR A 20 -8.10 0.63 -17.03
CA THR A 20 -9.43 0.13 -16.65
C THR A 20 -9.73 -0.07 -15.16
N SER A 21 -10.44 0.92 -14.64
CA SER A 21 -10.96 1.09 -13.30
C SER A 21 -12.14 0.13 -12.97
N PHE A 22 -12.06 -1.17 -13.27
CA PHE A 22 -13.22 -2.07 -13.09
C PHE A 22 -13.08 -3.24 -12.10
N ILE A 23 -11.88 -3.75 -11.76
CA ILE A 23 -11.74 -4.92 -10.85
C ILE A 23 -10.43 -4.83 -10.02
N LEU A 24 -10.08 -3.68 -9.45
CA LEU A 24 -8.86 -3.56 -8.63
C LEU A 24 -9.03 -4.11 -7.21
N SER A 25 -9.64 -5.27 -7.04
CA SER A 25 -9.68 -5.98 -5.74
C SER A 25 -9.04 -7.36 -5.80
N VAL A 26 -8.31 -7.67 -6.87
CA VAL A 26 -7.58 -8.93 -7.04
C VAL A 26 -6.08 -8.63 -7.10
N ILE A 27 -5.27 -9.49 -6.46
CA ILE A 27 -3.80 -9.40 -6.47
C ILE A 27 -3.24 -9.34 -7.90
N THR A 28 -3.86 -10.06 -8.84
CA THR A 28 -3.45 -10.11 -10.27
C THR A 28 -3.69 -8.80 -11.02
N ALA A 29 -4.47 -7.88 -10.47
CA ALA A 29 -4.70 -6.56 -11.06
C ALA A 29 -3.63 -5.54 -10.65
N ILE A 30 -2.74 -5.92 -9.71
CA ILE A 30 -1.62 -5.13 -9.23
C ILE A 30 -0.34 -5.79 -9.74
N ASP A 31 0.53 -5.01 -10.37
CA ASP A 31 1.87 -5.46 -10.75
C ASP A 31 2.76 -5.54 -9.51
N MET A 32 2.61 -6.64 -8.77
CA MET A 32 3.37 -6.92 -7.55
C MET A 32 4.87 -7.08 -7.84
N GLU A 33 5.24 -7.52 -9.04
CA GLU A 33 6.64 -7.69 -9.45
C GLU A 33 7.32 -6.33 -9.60
N SER A 34 6.66 -5.37 -10.26
CA SER A 34 7.13 -3.99 -10.32
C SER A 34 7.27 -3.37 -8.92
N MET A 35 6.30 -3.58 -8.02
CA MET A 35 6.40 -3.11 -6.63
C MET A 35 7.60 -3.72 -5.89
N VAL A 36 7.84 -5.03 -6.04
CA VAL A 36 8.99 -5.71 -5.44
C VAL A 36 10.30 -5.11 -5.97
N ASN A 37 10.39 -4.87 -7.28
CA ASN A 37 11.58 -4.27 -7.89
C ASN A 37 11.81 -2.84 -7.37
N THR A 38 10.76 -2.04 -7.22
CA THR A 38 10.83 -0.70 -6.63
C THR A 38 11.32 -0.75 -5.17
N VAL A 39 10.77 -1.65 -4.35
CA VAL A 39 11.19 -1.82 -2.95
C VAL A 39 12.64 -2.28 -2.89
N THR A 40 13.04 -3.21 -3.76
CA THR A 40 14.41 -3.74 -3.83
C THR A 40 15.40 -2.64 -4.19
N ALA A 41 15.10 -1.84 -5.22
CA ALA A 41 15.93 -0.70 -5.62
C ALA A 41 16.06 0.35 -4.49
N TRP A 42 15.01 0.55 -3.69
CA TRP A 42 15.08 1.40 -2.51
C TRP A 42 15.97 0.79 -1.41
N VAL A 43 15.84 -0.50 -1.13
CA VAL A 43 16.67 -1.21 -0.12
C VAL A 43 18.15 -1.19 -0.50
N GLU A 44 18.47 -1.36 -1.79
CA GLU A 44 19.85 -1.36 -2.28
C GLU A 44 20.54 -0.01 -2.11
N ASN A 45 19.87 1.08 -2.50
CA ASN A 45 20.42 2.42 -2.36
C ASN A 45 19.30 3.47 -2.30
N PRO A 46 18.82 3.80 -1.10
CA PRO A 46 17.66 4.68 -0.94
C PRO A 46 17.98 6.13 -1.35
N VAL A 47 19.24 6.57 -1.25
CA VAL A 47 19.71 7.89 -1.73
C VAL A 47 19.68 7.98 -3.26
N LYS A 48 20.18 6.95 -3.96
CA LYS A 48 20.13 6.87 -5.43
C LYS A 48 18.69 6.78 -5.91
N PHE A 49 17.88 6.00 -5.22
CA PHE A 49 16.44 5.88 -5.49
C PHE A 49 15.74 7.23 -5.35
N ALA A 50 15.95 7.95 -4.25
CA ALA A 50 15.38 9.28 -4.03
C ALA A 50 15.76 10.26 -5.17
N ARG A 51 17.04 10.30 -5.54
CA ARG A 51 17.52 11.15 -6.65
C ARG A 51 16.90 10.78 -7.99
N SER A 52 16.78 9.49 -8.32
CA SER A 52 16.18 9.05 -9.58
C SER A 52 14.67 9.34 -9.66
N HIS A 53 14.01 9.50 -8.52
CA HIS A 53 12.59 9.86 -8.41
C HIS A 53 12.38 11.36 -8.15
N GLY A 54 13.43 12.19 -8.27
CA GLY A 54 13.33 13.65 -8.16
C GLY A 54 13.16 14.19 -6.74
N ILE A 55 13.43 13.38 -5.72
CA ILE A 55 13.37 13.79 -4.31
C ILE A 55 14.66 14.55 -3.98
N ALA A 56 14.52 15.83 -3.62
CA ALA A 56 15.64 16.65 -3.18
C ALA A 56 16.10 16.21 -1.78
N LEU A 57 17.30 15.66 -1.69
CA LEU A 57 17.94 15.33 -0.42
C LEU A 57 18.85 16.50 0.00
N SER A 58 18.69 16.95 1.24
CA SER A 58 19.59 17.93 1.85
C SER A 58 20.90 17.27 2.28
N HIS A 59 21.96 18.06 2.49
CA HIS A 59 23.25 17.53 2.93
C HIS A 59 23.19 16.82 4.30
N SER A 60 22.22 17.15 5.15
CA SER A 60 21.96 16.44 6.41
C SER A 60 21.33 15.06 6.22
N ASP A 61 20.56 14.83 5.13
CA ASP A 61 19.90 13.54 4.87
C ASP A 61 20.88 12.44 4.40
N LEU A 62 22.16 12.79 4.19
CA LEU A 62 23.17 11.91 3.60
C LEU A 62 24.10 11.28 4.64
N ASP A 63 24.19 11.86 5.84
CA ASP A 63 25.09 11.42 6.91
C ASP A 63 24.25 10.85 8.08
N GLU A 64 24.22 9.52 8.22
CA GLU A 64 23.70 8.75 9.37
C GLU A 64 22.17 8.71 9.61
N ASP A 65 21.34 9.24 8.72
CA ASP A 65 19.88 9.22 8.91
C ASP A 65 19.22 7.88 8.54
N VAL A 66 18.32 7.43 9.42
CA VAL A 66 17.46 6.26 9.21
C VAL A 66 16.44 6.63 8.13
N GLN A 67 16.57 6.01 6.96
CA GLN A 67 15.63 6.20 5.86
C GLN A 67 14.40 5.31 6.06
N ILE A 68 13.21 5.89 5.99
CA ILE A 68 11.94 5.18 6.20
C ILE A 68 11.19 5.11 4.88
N LEU A 69 10.78 3.89 4.53
CA LEU A 69 9.86 3.62 3.43
C LEU A 69 8.49 3.24 3.98
N ILE A 70 7.47 4.00 3.59
CA ILE A 70 6.07 3.63 3.88
C ILE A 70 5.49 2.96 2.63
N LEU A 71 5.11 1.69 2.79
CA LEU A 71 4.37 0.94 1.79
C LEU A 71 2.90 0.93 2.15
N GLU A 72 2.07 1.55 1.31
CA GLU A 72 0.62 1.55 1.47
C GLU A 72 -0.08 0.78 0.34
N GLY A 73 -1.13 0.05 0.70
CA GLY A 73 -1.90 -0.76 -0.24
C GLY A 73 -2.80 -1.74 0.48
N PHE A 74 -3.88 -2.15 -0.18
CA PHE A 74 -4.94 -2.97 0.42
C PHE A 74 -4.69 -4.49 0.31
N LEU A 75 -3.67 -4.94 -0.44
CA LEU A 75 -3.32 -6.36 -0.63
C LEU A 75 -1.83 -6.68 -0.40
N LEU A 76 -1.09 -5.79 0.27
CA LEU A 76 0.36 -5.95 0.44
C LEU A 76 0.73 -7.25 1.15
N TYR A 77 -0.05 -7.65 2.17
CA TYR A 77 0.27 -8.80 3.00
C TYR A 77 -0.12 -10.15 2.40
N ASN A 78 -0.93 -10.15 1.34
CA ASN A 78 -1.24 -11.36 0.59
C ASN A 78 -0.07 -11.79 -0.32
N HIS A 79 0.91 -10.91 -0.56
CA HIS A 79 2.13 -11.22 -1.29
C HIS A 79 3.30 -11.44 -0.32
N LYS A 80 3.66 -12.71 -0.08
CA LYS A 80 4.66 -13.11 0.94
C LYS A 80 5.99 -12.38 0.83
N LEU A 81 6.49 -12.16 -0.38
CA LEU A 81 7.77 -11.48 -0.58
C LEU A 81 7.70 -10.01 -0.13
N LEU A 82 6.61 -9.31 -0.45
CA LEU A 82 6.41 -7.92 -0.01
C LEU A 82 6.23 -7.85 1.51
N ALA A 83 5.42 -8.74 2.07
CA ALA A 83 5.22 -8.83 3.52
C ALA A 83 6.55 -9.04 4.27
N ASN A 84 7.42 -9.91 3.75
CA ASN A 84 8.72 -10.23 4.36
C ASN A 84 9.73 -9.07 4.27
N MET A 85 9.59 -8.17 3.29
CA MET A 85 10.44 -6.98 3.18
C MET A 85 10.05 -5.86 4.15
N CYS A 86 8.84 -5.89 4.73
CA CYS A 86 8.40 -4.90 5.72
C CYS A 86 8.91 -5.25 7.12
N SER A 87 9.60 -4.29 7.75
CA SER A 87 10.00 -4.36 9.17
C SER A 87 8.81 -4.23 10.11
N GLU A 88 7.94 -3.24 9.84
CA GLU A 88 6.73 -2.97 10.62
C GLU A 88 5.50 -3.16 9.73
N ARG A 89 4.42 -3.71 10.30
CA ARG A 89 3.19 -4.06 9.56
C ARG A 89 1.96 -3.60 10.33
N TYR A 90 1.16 -2.78 9.67
CA TYR A 90 -0.06 -2.20 10.21
C TYR A 90 -1.23 -2.52 9.29
N TYR A 91 -2.35 -2.93 9.86
CA TYR A 91 -3.56 -3.21 9.09
C TYR A 91 -4.73 -2.36 9.60
N LEU A 92 -5.28 -1.54 8.71
CA LEU A 92 -6.43 -0.70 9.00
C LEU A 92 -7.72 -1.45 8.66
N SER A 93 -8.49 -1.82 9.68
CA SER A 93 -9.82 -2.40 9.52
C SER A 93 -10.91 -1.37 9.76
N ILE A 94 -11.85 -1.25 8.82
CA ILE A 94 -13.03 -0.38 8.95
C ILE A 94 -14.29 -1.26 8.86
N PRO A 95 -15.30 -1.07 9.72
CA PRO A 95 -16.56 -1.80 9.61
C PRO A 95 -17.24 -1.59 8.25
N TYR A 96 -18.02 -2.58 7.83
CA TYR A 96 -18.72 -2.61 6.54
C TYR A 96 -19.45 -1.30 6.20
N GLU A 97 -20.29 -0.81 7.11
CA GLU A 97 -21.11 0.39 6.88
C GLU A 97 -20.27 1.64 6.62
N GLU A 98 -19.25 1.85 7.45
CA GLU A 98 -18.37 3.02 7.30
C GLU A 98 -17.48 2.90 6.05
N CYS A 99 -17.02 1.69 5.72
CA CYS A 99 -16.27 1.43 4.50
C CYS A 99 -17.13 1.74 3.26
N LYS A 100 -18.38 1.26 3.24
CA LYS A 100 -19.35 1.51 2.17
C LYS A 100 -19.62 3.00 2.02
N ARG A 101 -19.92 3.69 3.13
CA ARG A 101 -20.17 5.14 3.14
C ARG A 101 -18.99 5.93 2.60
N ARG A 102 -17.76 5.64 3.04
CA ARG A 102 -16.54 6.30 2.54
C ARG A 102 -16.31 6.03 1.06
N ARG A 103 -16.52 4.79 0.60
CA ARG A 103 -16.32 4.43 -0.81
C ARG A 103 -17.36 5.10 -1.72
N SER A 104 -18.62 5.16 -1.31
CA SER A 104 -19.67 5.88 -2.05
C SER A 104 -19.39 7.38 -2.19
N GLY A 105 -18.59 7.97 -1.29
CA GLY A 105 -18.14 9.36 -1.38
C GLY A 105 -16.88 9.58 -2.23
N ARG A 106 -16.21 8.53 -2.71
CA ARG A 106 -15.03 8.65 -3.57
C ARG A 106 -15.44 8.81 -5.03
N ASN A 107 -14.78 9.74 -5.73
CA ASN A 107 -14.96 9.91 -7.18
C ASN A 107 -13.88 9.14 -7.93
N TYR A 108 -14.23 7.97 -8.46
CA TYR A 108 -13.34 7.18 -9.31
C TYR A 108 -13.46 7.63 -10.77
N THR A 109 -12.40 7.42 -11.57
CA THR A 109 -12.39 7.75 -13.00
C THR A 109 -13.49 7.02 -13.77
N VAL A 110 -13.78 5.77 -13.38
CA VAL A 110 -14.98 5.04 -13.81
C VAL A 110 -15.88 4.88 -12.59
N PRO A 111 -17.15 5.33 -12.65
CA PRO A 111 -18.09 5.14 -11.56
C PRO A 111 -18.30 3.65 -11.23
N ASP A 112 -18.40 3.34 -9.94
CA ASP A 112 -18.76 2.00 -9.47
C ASP A 112 -20.17 1.63 -10.02
N PRO A 113 -20.35 0.49 -10.70
CA PRO A 113 -21.67 0.05 -11.10
C PRO A 113 -22.56 -0.27 -9.88
N PRO A 114 -23.90 -0.19 -10.02
CA PRO A 114 -24.81 -0.50 -8.94
C PRO A 114 -24.53 -1.88 -8.33
N GLY A 115 -24.40 -1.95 -7.00
CA GLY A 115 -24.16 -3.20 -6.28
C GLY A 115 -22.71 -3.71 -6.30
N LEU A 116 -21.75 -3.01 -6.93
CA LEU A 116 -20.34 -3.47 -6.98
C LEU A 116 -19.75 -3.69 -5.58
N PHE A 117 -20.06 -2.80 -4.64
CA PHE A 117 -19.51 -2.90 -3.29
C PHE A 117 -19.92 -4.19 -2.60
N ASP A 118 -21.22 -4.49 -2.64
CA ASP A 118 -21.84 -5.63 -1.97
C ASP A 118 -21.53 -6.95 -2.69
N GLY A 119 -21.56 -6.91 -4.02
CA GLY A 119 -21.38 -8.11 -4.85
C GLY A 119 -19.93 -8.51 -5.07
N HIS A 120 -18.97 -7.57 -4.92
CA HIS A 120 -17.58 -7.84 -5.29
C HIS A 120 -16.55 -7.31 -4.30
N VAL A 121 -16.57 -6.02 -3.99
CA VAL A 121 -15.51 -5.37 -3.20
C VAL A 121 -15.41 -5.96 -1.81
N TRP A 122 -16.54 -6.02 -1.10
CA TRP A 122 -16.57 -6.51 0.28
C TRP A 122 -16.30 -8.01 0.38
N PRO A 123 -16.89 -8.88 -0.47
CA PRO A 123 -16.50 -10.29 -0.53
C PRO A 123 -15.00 -10.51 -0.80
N MET A 124 -14.41 -9.74 -1.73
CA MET A 124 -12.97 -9.84 -2.02
C MET A 124 -12.11 -9.39 -0.85
N TYR A 125 -12.49 -8.30 -0.17
CA TYR A 125 -11.84 -7.86 1.06
C TYR A 125 -11.84 -8.97 2.13
N LEU A 126 -13.00 -9.58 2.40
CA LEU A 126 -13.11 -10.66 3.39
C LEU A 126 -12.25 -11.86 3.03
N LYS A 127 -12.26 -12.27 1.76
CA LYS A 127 -11.42 -13.35 1.24
C LYS A 127 -9.94 -13.05 1.49
N HIS A 128 -9.48 -11.87 1.10
CA HIS A 128 -8.08 -11.48 1.25
C HIS A 128 -7.66 -11.31 2.71
N ARG A 129 -8.56 -10.85 3.57
CA ARG A 129 -8.30 -10.79 5.02
C ARG A 129 -8.11 -12.19 5.60
N GLN A 130 -8.94 -13.16 5.23
CA GLN A 130 -8.79 -14.55 5.66
C GLN A 130 -7.48 -15.17 5.18
N GLU A 131 -7.10 -14.94 3.91
CA GLU A 131 -5.81 -15.39 3.36
C GLU A 131 -4.62 -14.79 4.12
N MET A 132 -4.71 -13.50 4.45
CA MET A 132 -3.70 -12.80 5.24
C MET A 132 -3.60 -13.36 6.66
N GLU A 133 -4.74 -13.55 7.35
CA GLU A 133 -4.78 -14.16 8.69
C GLU A 133 -4.19 -15.58 8.68
N ALA A 134 -4.48 -16.37 7.65
CA ALA A 134 -3.94 -17.72 7.47
C ALA A 134 -2.45 -17.76 7.10
N SER A 135 -1.90 -16.66 6.58
CA SER A 135 -0.50 -16.59 6.12
C SER A 135 0.51 -16.53 7.26
N GLY A 136 0.07 -16.31 8.51
CA GLY A 136 0.92 -16.25 9.69
C GLY A 136 1.80 -14.98 9.75
N VAL A 137 1.53 -13.98 8.90
CA VAL A 137 2.22 -12.69 8.96
C VAL A 137 1.86 -11.99 10.27
N SER A 138 2.86 -11.63 11.07
CA SER A 138 2.65 -10.83 12.28
C SER A 138 2.25 -9.41 11.89
N ILE A 139 1.07 -8.98 12.34
CA ILE A 139 0.48 -7.68 12.04
C ILE A 139 0.14 -6.99 13.35
N GLY A 140 0.60 -5.75 13.52
CA GLY A 140 0.12 -4.89 14.59
C GLY A 140 -1.33 -4.50 14.32
N MET A 141 -2.27 -5.09 15.06
CA MET A 141 -3.68 -4.72 14.97
C MET A 141 -3.90 -3.42 15.74
N SER A 142 -4.22 -2.33 15.03
CA SER A 142 -4.71 -1.10 15.65
C SER A 142 -6.17 -0.93 15.28
N SER A 143 -7.06 -1.05 16.26
CA SER A 143 -8.47 -0.72 16.11
C SER A 143 -8.59 0.80 16.05
N SER A 144 -8.64 1.38 14.85
CA SER A 144 -9.00 2.79 14.72
C SER A 144 -10.48 2.93 15.06
N VAL A 145 -10.75 3.53 16.22
CA VAL A 145 -12.08 4.02 16.58
C VAL A 145 -12.35 5.23 15.67
N PHE A 146 -13.09 5.01 14.59
CA PHE A 146 -13.60 6.08 13.73
C PHE A 146 -14.99 6.51 14.18
#